data_AF-A0A7J6FGA2-F1
#
_entry.id   AF-A0A7J6FGA2-F1
#
_cell.length_a   1.000
_cell.length_b   1.000
_cell.length_c   1.000
_cell.angle_alpha   90.00
_cell.angle_beta   90.00
_cell.angle_gamma   90.00
#
_symmetry.space_group_name_H-M   'P 1'
#
loop_
_entity.id
_entity.type
_entity.pdbx_description
1 polymer ?
#
loop_
_entity_poly.entity_id
_entity_poly.type
_entity_poly.pdbx_seq_one_letter_code
_entity_poly.pdbx_strand_id
1 'polypeptide(L)'
;MECTKKATETVTSMAYQTWPMITESIEKIEKKLDQNNDQEWNQEDQMKASLAVNKIFLATPYVEIWEKLTKGLHTKYAKVLINRLMKKVIPSLEQKRTSKLLFHQILEEWSLFDTYTRNVLIIFMPVEEMGRNPMVLDFNPLPLRVFAKLLFCSRVWTEFHHEIDNLLPEMIDAGMFTKKDGKDDEDIERIRLLHFFYEMYQMQYTQIGELLQTTFNILKEKKIVS
;
A
#
# COMPACT_ATOMS: atom_id res chain seq x y z
N MET A 1 -12.89 -4.27 35.22
CA MET A 1 -13.69 -4.76 34.07
C MET A 1 -14.57 -3.66 33.46
N GLU A 2 -15.30 -2.87 34.26
CA GLU A 2 -16.10 -1.72 33.76
C GLU A 2 -15.27 -0.56 33.16
N CYS A 3 -14.12 -0.18 33.77
CA CYS A 3 -13.25 0.87 33.22
C CYS A 3 -12.72 0.55 31.82
N THR A 4 -12.26 -0.70 31.60
CA THR A 4 -11.73 -1.16 30.30
C THR A 4 -12.82 -1.17 29.23
N LYS A 5 -14.06 -1.54 29.58
CA LYS A 5 -15.22 -1.51 28.68
C LYS A 5 -15.55 -0.09 28.24
N LYS A 6 -15.66 0.85 29.19
CA LYS A 6 -15.94 2.27 28.93
C LYS A 6 -14.85 2.94 28.09
N ALA A 7 -13.57 2.60 28.34
CA ALA A 7 -12.45 3.08 27.53
C ALA A 7 -12.51 2.53 26.10
N THR A 8 -12.85 1.24 25.94
CA THR A 8 -13.02 0.61 24.62
C THR A 8 -14.14 1.28 23.82
N GLU A 9 -15.29 1.55 24.45
CA GLU A 9 -16.43 2.24 23.81
C GLU A 9 -16.06 3.66 23.38
N THR A 10 -15.28 4.37 24.21
CA THR A 10 -14.83 5.74 23.93
C THR A 10 -13.88 5.77 22.73
N VAL A 11 -12.84 4.94 22.73
CA VAL A 11 -11.86 4.85 21.63
C VAL A 11 -12.54 4.38 20.34
N THR A 12 -13.46 3.43 20.43
CA THR A 12 -14.25 2.96 19.29
C THR A 12 -15.09 4.09 18.70
N SER A 13 -15.76 4.88 19.54
CA SER A 13 -16.53 6.06 19.11
C SER A 13 -15.65 7.10 18.43
N MET A 14 -14.48 7.42 19.00
CA MET A 14 -13.51 8.35 18.39
C MET A 14 -13.01 7.85 17.03
N ALA A 15 -12.74 6.56 16.90
CA ALA A 15 -12.37 5.96 15.64
C ALA A 15 -13.49 6.09 14.60
N TYR A 16 -14.75 5.78 14.96
CA TYR A 16 -15.90 5.97 14.07
C TYR A 16 -16.08 7.41 13.61
N GLN A 17 -15.86 8.39 14.49
CA GLN A 17 -15.95 9.82 14.14
C GLN A 17 -14.80 10.29 13.25
N THR A 18 -13.63 9.66 13.36
CA THR A 18 -12.45 10.01 12.57
C THR A 18 -12.51 9.42 11.15
N TRP A 19 -13.22 8.31 10.96
CA TRP A 19 -13.27 7.59 9.68
C TRP A 19 -13.81 8.39 8.49
N PRO A 20 -14.89 9.17 8.61
CA PRO A 20 -15.33 10.05 7.53
C PRO A 20 -14.21 10.99 7.06
N MET A 21 -13.45 11.54 7.99
CA MET A 21 -12.37 12.49 7.67
C MET A 21 -11.17 11.82 6.99
N ILE A 22 -10.80 10.60 7.42
CA ILE A 22 -9.80 9.79 6.71
C ILE A 22 -10.28 9.46 5.30
N THR A 23 -11.55 9.13 5.14
CA THR A 23 -12.13 8.76 3.85
C THR A 23 -12.12 9.96 2.89
N GLU A 24 -12.58 11.13 3.34
CA GLU A 24 -12.51 12.39 2.58
C GLU A 24 -11.06 12.73 2.18
N SER A 25 -10.11 12.52 3.09
CA SER A 25 -8.68 12.74 2.84
C SER A 25 -8.14 11.81 1.75
N ILE A 26 -8.55 10.54 1.75
CA ILE A 26 -8.17 9.57 0.71
C ILE A 26 -8.76 9.98 -0.64
N GLU A 27 -10.02 10.42 -0.69
CA GLU A 27 -10.66 10.91 -1.91
C GLU A 27 -9.93 12.12 -2.50
N LYS A 28 -9.51 13.06 -1.64
CA LYS A 28 -8.66 14.20 -2.03
C LYS A 28 -7.31 13.77 -2.61
N ILE A 29 -6.65 12.79 -1.98
CA ILE A 29 -5.41 12.20 -2.51
C ILE A 29 -5.64 11.56 -3.88
N GLU A 30 -6.73 10.82 -4.06
CA GLU A 30 -7.09 10.21 -5.35
C GLU A 30 -7.33 11.25 -6.43
N LYS A 31 -8.07 12.32 -6.14
CA LYS A 31 -8.28 13.42 -7.09
C LYS A 31 -6.98 14.12 -7.45
N LYS A 32 -6.12 14.41 -6.47
CA LYS A 32 -4.81 15.01 -6.72
C LYS A 32 -3.99 14.17 -7.71
N LEU A 33 -3.95 12.85 -7.49
CA LEU A 33 -3.16 11.94 -8.33
C LEU A 33 -3.78 11.72 -9.71
N ASP A 34 -5.10 11.56 -9.81
CA ASP A 34 -5.78 11.21 -11.05
C ASP A 34 -6.09 12.42 -11.94
N GLN A 35 -6.24 13.62 -11.35
CA GLN A 35 -6.64 14.84 -12.06
C GLN A 35 -5.52 15.88 -12.09
N ASN A 36 -4.33 15.58 -11.55
CA ASN A 36 -3.24 16.53 -11.34
C ASN A 36 -3.71 17.82 -10.63
N ASN A 37 -4.68 17.70 -9.72
CA ASN A 37 -5.21 18.82 -8.98
C ASN A 37 -4.43 19.01 -7.67
N ASP A 38 -3.31 19.73 -7.75
CA ASP A 38 -2.41 19.95 -6.61
C ASP A 38 -3.06 20.68 -5.42
N GLN A 39 -4.20 21.35 -5.64
CA GLN A 39 -4.93 22.08 -4.60
C GLN A 39 -5.83 21.21 -3.72
N GLU A 40 -6.18 20.00 -4.15
CA GLU A 40 -7.14 19.14 -3.41
C GLU A 40 -6.55 18.48 -2.15
N TRP A 41 -5.22 18.33 -2.06
CA TRP A 41 -4.56 17.73 -0.89
C TRP A 41 -3.29 18.50 -0.50
N ASN A 42 -3.45 19.44 0.41
CA ASN A 42 -2.39 20.36 0.84
C ASN A 42 -1.83 20.03 2.26
N GLN A 43 -0.91 20.85 2.77
CA GLN A 43 -0.29 20.63 4.09
C GLN A 43 -1.27 20.70 5.26
N GLU A 44 -2.30 21.56 5.18
CA GLU A 44 -3.32 21.66 6.22
C GLU A 44 -4.16 20.39 6.28
N ASP A 45 -4.61 19.88 5.12
CA ASP A 45 -5.35 18.62 5.06
C ASP A 45 -4.51 17.44 5.62
N GLN A 46 -3.22 17.39 5.24
CA GLN A 46 -2.26 16.40 5.74
C GLN A 46 -2.16 16.42 7.27
N MET A 47 -1.93 17.61 7.83
CA MET A 47 -1.80 17.78 9.27
C MET A 47 -3.11 17.41 9.98
N LYS A 48 -4.25 17.86 9.46
CA LYS A 48 -5.57 17.56 10.03
C LYS A 48 -5.81 16.06 10.09
N ALA A 49 -5.60 15.34 8.98
CA ALA A 49 -5.79 13.89 8.90
C ALA A 49 -4.87 13.10 9.83
N SER A 50 -3.57 13.43 9.82
CA SER A 50 -2.59 12.78 10.70
C SER A 50 -2.90 13.02 12.18
N LEU A 51 -3.25 14.26 12.55
CA LEU A 51 -3.63 14.61 13.94
C LEU A 51 -4.88 13.87 14.40
N ALA A 52 -5.86 13.64 13.51
CA ALA A 52 -7.06 12.91 13.90
C ALA A 52 -6.76 11.45 14.21
N VAL A 53 -5.89 10.78 13.44
CA VAL A 53 -5.44 9.41 13.75
C VAL A 53 -4.64 9.41 15.06
N ASN A 54 -3.72 10.36 15.23
CA ASN A 54 -2.89 10.48 16.43
C ASN A 54 -3.73 10.64 17.72
N LYS A 55 -4.80 11.45 17.67
CA LYS A 55 -5.72 11.64 18.80
C LYS A 55 -6.36 10.34 19.28
N ILE A 56 -6.61 9.37 18.39
CA ILE A 56 -7.18 8.07 18.78
C ILE A 56 -6.14 7.26 19.59
N PHE A 57 -4.88 7.26 19.16
CA PHE A 57 -3.80 6.59 19.89
C PHE A 57 -3.56 7.22 21.26
N LEU A 58 -3.48 8.56 21.33
CA LEU A 58 -3.26 9.29 22.59
C LEU A 58 -4.42 9.14 23.58
N ALA A 59 -5.65 8.92 23.11
CA ALA A 59 -6.82 8.72 23.96
C ALA A 59 -6.89 7.32 24.57
N THR A 60 -5.97 6.41 24.23
CA THR A 60 -6.05 5.01 24.61
C THR A 60 -5.03 4.69 25.72
N PRO A 61 -5.48 4.42 26.97
CA PRO A 61 -4.56 4.12 28.08
C PRO A 61 -4.25 2.62 28.24
N TYR A 62 -4.84 1.73 27.42
CA TYR A 62 -4.74 0.27 27.57
C TYR A 62 -4.13 -0.41 26.34
N VAL A 63 -3.16 -1.29 26.57
CA VAL A 63 -2.39 -2.02 25.54
C VAL A 63 -3.30 -2.85 24.63
N GLU A 64 -4.31 -3.54 25.17
CA GLU A 64 -5.21 -4.40 24.39
C GLU A 64 -6.10 -3.59 23.43
N ILE A 65 -6.37 -2.33 23.76
CA ILE A 65 -7.12 -1.43 22.88
C ILE A 65 -6.19 -0.88 21.80
N TRP A 66 -4.92 -0.60 22.12
CA TRP A 66 -3.89 -0.24 21.14
C TRP A 66 -3.74 -1.31 20.08
N GLU A 67 -3.62 -2.57 20.48
CA GLU A 67 -3.47 -3.68 19.55
C GLU A 67 -4.64 -3.78 18.57
N LYS A 68 -5.88 -3.70 19.07
CA LYS A 68 -7.09 -3.73 18.25
C LYS A 68 -7.17 -2.52 17.31
N LEU A 69 -6.81 -1.35 17.79
CA LEU A 69 -6.81 -0.10 17.00
C LEU A 69 -5.79 -0.18 15.87
N THR A 70 -4.54 -0.54 16.19
CA THR A 70 -3.45 -0.75 15.22
C THR A 70 -3.87 -1.74 14.16
N LYS A 71 -4.38 -2.91 14.54
CA LYS A 71 -4.84 -3.94 13.59
C LYS A 71 -5.97 -3.43 12.71
N GLY A 72 -6.93 -2.70 13.27
CA GLY A 72 -8.03 -2.07 12.55
C GLY A 72 -7.55 -1.04 11.51
N LEU A 73 -6.61 -0.19 11.90
CA LEU A 73 -6.02 0.83 11.04
C LEU A 73 -5.14 0.24 9.93
N HIS A 74 -4.31 -0.76 10.24
CA HIS A 74 -3.58 -1.54 9.22
C HIS A 74 -4.53 -2.19 8.21
N THR A 75 -5.62 -2.79 8.69
CA THR A 75 -6.65 -3.38 7.81
C THR A 75 -7.28 -2.33 6.90
N LYS A 76 -7.51 -1.12 7.41
CA LYS A 76 -8.05 -0.01 6.61
C LYS A 76 -7.03 0.47 5.58
N TYR A 77 -5.78 0.68 5.97
CA TYR A 77 -4.70 1.02 5.06
C TYR A 77 -4.59 -0.01 3.92
N ALA A 78 -4.59 -1.30 4.24
CA ALA A 78 -4.59 -2.38 3.25
C ALA A 78 -5.76 -2.27 2.26
N LYS A 79 -6.98 -2.05 2.77
CA LYS A 79 -8.18 -1.91 1.92
C LYS A 79 -8.10 -0.72 0.97
N VAL A 80 -7.55 0.40 1.43
CA VAL A 80 -7.36 1.61 0.61
C VAL A 80 -6.42 1.31 -0.56
N LEU A 81 -5.27 0.71 -0.25
CA LEU A 81 -4.30 0.30 -1.27
C LEU A 81 -4.87 -0.73 -2.25
N ILE A 82 -5.55 -1.77 -1.75
CA ILE A 82 -6.19 -2.80 -2.58
C ILE A 82 -7.25 -2.19 -3.50
N ASN A 83 -8.07 -1.26 -2.99
CA ASN A 83 -9.06 -0.58 -3.81
C ASN A 83 -8.40 0.18 -4.97
N ARG A 84 -7.29 0.88 -4.73
CA ARG A 84 -6.53 1.55 -5.79
C ARG A 84 -5.98 0.55 -6.80
N LEU A 85 -5.37 -0.54 -6.33
CA LEU A 85 -4.85 -1.60 -7.20
C LEU A 85 -5.95 -2.15 -8.12
N MET A 86 -7.10 -2.52 -7.55
CA MET A 86 -8.19 -3.16 -8.28
C MET A 86 -8.94 -2.22 -9.22
N LYS A 87 -9.09 -0.95 -8.86
CA LYS A 87 -9.86 0.00 -9.68
C LYS A 87 -9.03 0.67 -10.77
N LYS A 88 -7.70 0.72 -10.63
CA LYS A 88 -6.85 1.59 -11.44
C LYS A 88 -5.65 0.85 -12.00
N VAL A 89 -4.80 0.28 -11.14
CA VAL A 89 -3.56 -0.39 -11.57
C VAL A 89 -3.88 -1.61 -12.44
N ILE A 90 -4.63 -2.59 -11.92
CA ILE A 90 -4.89 -3.84 -12.65
C ILE A 90 -5.64 -3.58 -13.97
N PRO A 91 -6.71 -2.75 -14.02
CA PRO A 91 -7.35 -2.41 -15.29
C PRO A 91 -6.43 -1.69 -16.30
N SER A 92 -5.50 -0.85 -15.83
CA SER A 92 -4.51 -0.17 -16.67
C SER A 92 -3.54 -1.18 -17.30
N LEU A 93 -3.02 -2.12 -16.49
CA LEU A 93 -2.15 -3.19 -16.96
C LEU A 93 -2.86 -4.15 -17.92
N GLU A 94 -4.13 -4.45 -17.67
CA GLU A 94 -4.94 -5.35 -18.50
C GLU A 94 -5.04 -4.84 -19.96
N GLN A 95 -5.12 -3.53 -20.16
CA GLN A 95 -5.13 -2.92 -21.49
C GLN A 95 -3.82 -3.13 -22.28
N LYS A 96 -2.74 -3.48 -21.58
CA LYS A 96 -1.41 -3.73 -22.13
C LYS A 96 -0.96 -5.19 -21.97
N ARG A 97 -1.83 -6.08 -21.49
CA ARG A 97 -1.50 -7.47 -21.10
C ARG A 97 -0.63 -8.20 -22.12
N THR A 98 -1.00 -8.16 -23.40
CA THR A 98 -0.27 -8.87 -24.48
C THR A 98 0.76 -8.01 -25.21
N SER A 99 0.98 -6.78 -24.74
CA SER A 99 1.87 -5.82 -25.38
C SER A 99 3.26 -5.86 -24.75
N LYS A 100 4.30 -5.63 -25.56
CA LYS A 100 5.65 -5.33 -25.05
C LYS A 100 5.68 -4.09 -24.15
N LEU A 101 4.65 -3.26 -24.20
CA LEU A 101 4.45 -2.10 -23.32
C LEU A 101 3.95 -2.46 -21.92
N LEU A 102 3.67 -3.74 -21.62
CA LEU A 102 3.23 -4.16 -20.28
C LEU A 102 4.19 -3.68 -19.19
N PHE A 103 5.50 -3.89 -19.38
CA PHE A 103 6.51 -3.48 -18.41
C PHE A 103 6.60 -1.97 -18.22
N HIS A 104 6.47 -1.21 -19.31
CA HIS A 104 6.40 0.24 -19.21
C HIS A 104 5.20 0.66 -18.34
N GLN A 105 4.03 0.08 -18.59
CA GLN A 105 2.82 0.36 -17.80
C GLN A 105 2.98 -0.08 -16.33
N ILE A 106 3.63 -1.21 -16.05
CA ILE A 106 3.95 -1.65 -14.68
C ILE A 106 4.78 -0.58 -13.96
N LEU A 107 5.80 -0.02 -14.61
CA LEU A 107 6.65 1.01 -14.00
C LEU A 107 5.92 2.33 -13.78
N GLU A 108 5.08 2.75 -14.73
CA GLU A 108 4.23 3.93 -14.57
C GLU A 108 3.29 3.77 -13.38
N GLU A 109 2.56 2.65 -13.33
CA GLU A 109 1.63 2.36 -12.23
C GLU A 109 2.37 2.17 -10.90
N TRP A 110 3.57 1.59 -10.89
CA TRP A 110 4.42 1.49 -9.70
C TRP A 110 4.76 2.87 -9.15
N SER A 111 5.15 3.80 -10.01
CA SER A 111 5.51 5.16 -9.63
C SER A 111 4.31 5.95 -9.10
N LEU A 112 3.15 5.83 -9.76
CA LEU A 112 1.90 6.43 -9.31
C LEU A 112 1.46 5.84 -7.98
N PHE A 113 1.58 4.52 -7.83
CA PHE A 113 1.22 3.82 -6.60
C PHE A 113 2.15 4.14 -5.43
N ASP A 114 3.46 4.30 -5.64
CA ASP A 114 4.39 4.76 -4.59
C ASP A 114 4.04 6.18 -4.15
N THR A 115 3.69 7.07 -5.09
CA THR A 115 3.23 8.43 -4.78
C THR A 115 1.94 8.42 -3.96
N TYR A 116 0.95 7.63 -4.40
CA TYR A 116 -0.29 7.41 -3.66
C TYR A 116 -0.02 6.90 -2.23
N THR A 117 0.82 5.87 -2.13
CA THR A 117 1.20 5.23 -0.88
C THR A 117 1.83 6.21 0.10
N ARG A 118 2.75 7.08 -0.37
CA ARG A 118 3.36 8.12 0.46
C ARG A 118 2.33 9.09 1.01
N ASN A 119 1.40 9.54 0.17
CA ASN A 119 0.35 10.47 0.59
C ASN A 119 -0.61 9.83 1.61
N VAL A 120 -1.03 8.58 1.38
CA VAL A 120 -1.86 7.83 2.33
C VAL A 120 -1.09 7.59 3.63
N LEU A 121 0.20 7.25 3.56
CA LEU A 121 1.04 7.01 4.74
C LEU A 121 1.09 8.22 5.68
N ILE A 122 0.99 9.46 5.19
CA ILE A 122 0.93 10.65 6.04
C ILE A 122 -0.25 10.58 7.02
N ILE A 123 -1.40 10.09 6.56
CA ILE A 123 -2.59 9.89 7.41
C ILE A 123 -2.33 8.81 8.46
N PHE A 124 -1.69 7.72 8.05
CA PHE A 124 -1.43 6.54 8.89
C PHE A 124 -0.07 6.59 9.62
N MET A 125 0.66 7.70 9.57
CA MET A 125 1.97 7.85 10.22
C MET A 125 1.93 7.51 11.72
N PRO A 126 0.89 7.92 12.48
CA PRO A 126 0.82 7.53 13.89
C PRO A 126 0.74 6.02 14.10
N VAL A 127 0.20 5.25 13.13
CA VAL A 127 0.20 3.78 13.16
C VAL A 127 1.61 3.23 12.96
N GLU A 128 2.39 3.82 12.05
CA GLU A 128 3.78 3.42 11.82
C GLU A 128 4.66 3.71 13.05
N GLU A 129 4.49 4.88 13.66
CA GLU A 129 5.33 5.35 14.77
C GLU A 129 4.93 4.73 16.11
N MET A 130 3.63 4.71 16.42
CA MET A 130 3.11 4.27 17.71
C MET A 130 2.61 2.83 17.66
N GLY A 131 1.94 2.45 16.57
CA GLY A 131 1.39 1.12 16.34
C GLY A 131 2.42 0.07 15.91
N ARG A 132 3.72 0.36 15.97
CA ARG A 132 4.79 -0.64 15.81
C ARG A 132 5.67 -0.78 17.05
N ASN A 133 5.22 -0.24 18.18
CA ASN A 133 5.97 -0.33 19.42
C ASN A 133 6.04 -1.80 19.90
N PRO A 134 7.21 -2.45 19.89
CA PRO A 134 7.36 -3.86 20.25
C PRO A 134 7.10 -4.13 21.74
N MET A 135 7.03 -3.08 22.56
CA MET A 135 6.62 -3.20 23.97
C MET A 135 5.10 -3.31 24.16
N VAL A 136 4.32 -3.08 23.10
CA VAL A 136 2.86 -2.96 23.16
C VAL A 136 2.16 -4.05 22.34
N LEU A 137 2.84 -4.67 21.37
CA LEU A 137 2.21 -5.62 20.45
C LEU A 137 2.84 -7.01 20.54
N ASP A 138 1.99 -8.02 20.68
CA ASP A 138 2.35 -9.42 20.54
C ASP A 138 2.59 -9.83 19.06
N PHE A 139 2.42 -8.90 18.13
CA PHE A 139 2.77 -9.07 16.71
C PHE A 139 3.56 -7.84 16.21
N ASN A 140 4.53 -8.08 15.32
CA ASN A 140 5.30 -6.99 14.70
C ASN A 140 4.79 -6.78 13.27
N PRO A 141 3.86 -5.85 13.03
CA PRO A 141 3.40 -5.59 11.68
C PRO A 141 4.57 -5.05 10.84
N LEU A 142 4.57 -5.45 9.57
CA LEU A 142 5.53 -4.92 8.60
C LEU A 142 5.38 -3.38 8.50
N PRO A 143 6.49 -2.66 8.25
CA PRO A 143 6.42 -1.24 7.96
C PRO A 143 5.39 -0.99 6.86
N LEU A 144 4.51 0.00 7.01
CA LEU A 144 3.40 0.27 6.10
C LEU A 144 3.88 0.48 4.66
N ARG A 145 5.04 1.13 4.49
CA ARG A 145 5.66 1.31 3.17
C ARG A 145 6.14 0.00 2.56
N VAL A 146 6.71 -0.89 3.37
CA VAL A 146 7.10 -2.23 2.91
C VAL A 146 5.84 -2.99 2.53
N PHE A 147 4.85 -3.03 3.41
CA PHE A 147 3.56 -3.67 3.17
C PHE A 147 2.85 -3.19 1.89
N ALA A 148 2.90 -1.90 1.58
CA ALA A 148 2.34 -1.37 0.34
C ALA A 148 3.04 -1.91 -0.91
N LYS A 149 4.39 -1.95 -0.91
CA LYS A 149 5.16 -2.55 -2.00
C LYS A 149 4.82 -4.03 -2.16
N LEU A 150 4.70 -4.76 -1.05
CA LEU A 150 4.30 -6.17 -1.06
C LEU A 150 2.94 -6.37 -1.74
N LEU A 151 1.96 -5.54 -1.37
CA LEU A 151 0.63 -5.61 -1.95
C LEU A 151 0.65 -5.37 -3.46
N PHE A 152 1.42 -4.37 -3.92
CA PHE A 152 1.56 -4.12 -5.36
C PHE A 152 2.20 -5.31 -6.07
N CYS A 153 3.40 -5.73 -5.64
CA CYS A 153 4.13 -6.82 -6.27
C CYS A 153 3.31 -8.10 -6.30
N SER A 154 2.73 -8.49 -5.16
CA SER A 154 1.90 -9.69 -5.06
C SER A 154 0.71 -9.61 -5.99
N ARG A 155 0.01 -8.48 -6.03
CA ARG A 155 -1.20 -8.37 -6.86
C ARG A 155 -0.87 -8.39 -8.35
N VAL A 156 0.16 -7.66 -8.77
CA VAL A 156 0.61 -7.66 -10.17
C VAL A 156 1.11 -9.04 -10.58
N TRP A 157 1.92 -9.70 -9.74
CA TRP A 157 2.40 -11.05 -10.02
C TRP A 157 1.25 -12.05 -10.14
N THR A 158 0.32 -12.08 -9.17
CA THR A 158 -0.82 -12.99 -9.22
C THR A 158 -1.61 -12.87 -10.52
N GLU A 159 -1.80 -11.66 -11.03
CA GLU A 159 -2.61 -11.41 -12.23
C GLU A 159 -1.84 -11.54 -13.54
N PHE A 160 -0.53 -11.27 -13.57
CA PHE A 160 0.26 -11.12 -14.81
C PHE A 160 1.55 -11.95 -14.87
N HIS A 161 1.78 -12.91 -13.97
CA HIS A 161 3.03 -13.69 -13.96
C HIS A 161 3.29 -14.41 -15.28
N HIS A 162 2.28 -14.99 -15.92
CA HIS A 162 2.46 -15.68 -17.21
C HIS A 162 2.95 -14.74 -18.31
N GLU A 163 2.37 -13.54 -18.40
CA GLU A 163 2.78 -12.53 -19.38
C GLU A 163 4.18 -12.00 -19.08
N ILE A 164 4.50 -11.78 -17.80
CA ILE A 164 5.83 -11.37 -17.34
C ILE A 164 6.88 -12.44 -17.69
N ASP A 165 6.61 -13.71 -17.38
CA ASP A 165 7.50 -14.84 -17.65
C ASP A 165 7.75 -15.04 -19.15
N ASN A 166 6.75 -14.80 -19.99
CA ASN A 166 6.88 -14.92 -21.45
C ASN A 166 7.63 -13.76 -22.09
N LEU A 167 7.44 -12.54 -21.60
CA LEU A 167 8.06 -11.34 -22.17
C LEU A 167 9.49 -11.12 -21.66
N LEU A 168 9.83 -11.60 -20.47
CA LEU A 168 11.14 -11.38 -19.86
C LEU A 168 12.32 -11.93 -20.70
N PRO A 169 12.27 -13.17 -21.25
CA PRO A 169 13.31 -13.66 -22.15
C PRO A 169 13.50 -12.77 -23.38
N GLU A 170 12.40 -12.33 -24.02
CA GLU A 170 12.49 -11.46 -25.19
C GLU A 170 13.17 -10.12 -24.88
N MET A 171 12.95 -9.58 -23.68
CA MET A 171 13.61 -8.34 -23.23
C MET A 171 15.10 -8.54 -22.92
N ILE A 172 15.46 -9.70 -22.38
CA ILE A 172 16.85 -10.09 -22.15
C ILE A 172 17.58 -10.22 -23.49
N ASP A 173 16.99 -10.93 -24.45
CA ASP A 173 17.54 -11.12 -25.79
C ASP A 173 17.65 -9.79 -26.56
N ALA A 174 16.70 -8.87 -26.36
CA ALA A 174 16.76 -7.51 -26.89
C ALA A 174 17.82 -6.62 -26.21
N GLY A 175 18.53 -7.13 -25.20
CA GLY A 175 19.59 -6.41 -24.50
C GLY A 175 19.09 -5.31 -23.57
N MET A 176 17.81 -5.33 -23.16
CA MET A 176 17.21 -4.25 -22.34
C MET A 176 17.89 -4.09 -20.96
N PHE A 177 18.48 -5.15 -20.42
CA PHE A 177 19.19 -5.13 -19.14
C PHE A 177 20.70 -4.86 -19.27
N THR A 178 21.21 -4.74 -20.49
CA THR A 178 22.61 -4.41 -20.74
C THR A 178 22.81 -2.90 -20.67
N LYS A 179 23.93 -2.46 -20.09
CA LYS A 179 24.27 -1.03 -20.04
C LYS A 179 24.62 -0.59 -21.46
N LYS A 180 23.86 0.36 -22.02
CA LYS A 180 24.19 0.98 -23.30
C LYS A 180 24.98 2.25 -23.05
N ASP A 181 26.11 2.40 -23.72
CA ASP A 181 26.90 3.62 -23.66
C ASP A 181 26.12 4.75 -24.36
N GLY A 182 25.47 5.63 -23.59
CA GLY A 182 25.13 6.99 -24.08
C GLY A 182 23.66 7.37 -24.27
N LYS A 183 22.69 6.82 -23.52
CA LYS A 183 21.34 7.42 -23.43
C LYS A 183 20.78 7.36 -22.00
N ASP A 184 20.67 8.51 -21.36
CA ASP A 184 20.23 8.63 -19.96
C ASP A 184 18.82 8.05 -19.72
N ASP A 185 17.88 8.22 -20.66
CA ASP A 185 16.48 7.77 -20.49
C ASP A 185 16.31 6.25 -20.54
N GLU A 186 17.00 5.56 -21.48
CA GLU A 186 16.98 4.08 -21.57
C GLU A 186 17.65 3.47 -20.32
N ASP A 187 18.63 4.15 -19.73
CA ASP A 187 19.27 3.73 -18.48
C ASP A 187 18.35 3.90 -17.26
N ILE A 188 17.53 4.95 -17.21
CA ILE A 188 16.55 5.16 -16.13
C ILE A 188 15.48 4.06 -16.13
N GLU A 189 14.92 3.74 -17.29
CA GLU A 189 13.90 2.68 -17.42
C GLU A 189 14.47 1.31 -17.02
N ARG A 190 15.68 0.99 -17.48
CA ARG A 190 16.42 -0.21 -17.07
C ARG A 190 16.62 -0.30 -15.56
N ILE A 191 17.10 0.78 -14.93
CA ILE A 191 17.31 0.82 -13.46
C ILE A 191 15.99 0.62 -12.73
N ARG A 192 14.90 1.22 -13.20
CA ARG A 192 13.56 1.06 -12.61
C ARG A 192 13.05 -0.38 -12.74
N LEU A 193 13.23 -1.03 -13.88
CA LEU A 193 12.88 -2.44 -14.07
C LEU A 193 13.69 -3.35 -13.15
N LEU A 194 15.01 -3.16 -13.10
CA LEU A 194 15.87 -3.92 -12.19
C LEU A 194 15.46 -3.74 -10.73
N HIS A 195 15.11 -2.52 -10.33
CA HIS A 195 14.62 -2.25 -8.98
C HIS A 195 13.26 -2.92 -8.72
N PHE A 196 12.33 -2.89 -9.68
CA PHE A 196 11.05 -3.61 -9.57
C PHE A 196 11.27 -5.12 -9.39
N PHE A 197 12.10 -5.75 -10.23
CA PHE A 197 12.40 -7.18 -10.10
C PHE A 197 13.17 -7.51 -8.83
N TYR A 198 14.08 -6.64 -8.40
CA TYR A 198 14.78 -6.79 -7.12
C TYR A 198 13.78 -6.76 -5.96
N GLU A 199 12.86 -5.79 -5.94
CA GLU A 199 11.79 -5.72 -4.95
C GLU A 199 10.93 -6.99 -5.00
N MET A 200 10.50 -7.46 -6.17
CA MET A 200 9.76 -8.73 -6.28
C MET A 200 10.54 -9.94 -5.76
N TYR A 201 11.84 -10.02 -6.06
CA TYR A 201 12.72 -11.10 -5.60
C TYR A 201 12.85 -11.10 -4.08
N GLN A 202 13.13 -9.95 -3.46
CA GLN A 202 13.23 -9.83 -1.99
C GLN A 202 11.95 -10.30 -1.28
N MET A 203 10.81 -10.19 -1.96
CA MET A 203 9.51 -10.56 -1.43
C MET A 203 9.19 -12.06 -1.54
N GLN A 204 9.85 -12.80 -2.44
CA GLN A 204 9.75 -14.26 -2.50
C GLN A 204 10.51 -14.95 -1.35
N TYR A 205 11.53 -14.29 -0.78
CA TYR A 205 12.40 -14.86 0.27
C TYR A 205 12.03 -14.47 1.70
N THR A 206 11.13 -13.50 1.87
CA THR A 206 10.57 -13.15 3.19
C THR A 206 9.30 -13.97 3.42
N GLN A 207 8.93 -14.24 4.68
CA GLN A 207 7.77 -15.03 5.18
C GLN A 207 6.37 -14.50 4.75
N ILE A 208 6.27 -14.02 3.52
CA ILE A 208 5.20 -13.24 2.92
C ILE A 208 4.21 -14.16 2.22
N GLY A 209 4.63 -15.36 1.80
CA GLY A 209 3.72 -16.42 1.39
C GLY A 209 2.64 -16.69 2.45
N GLU A 210 3.01 -16.81 3.73
CA GLU A 210 2.07 -17.12 4.81
C GLU A 210 1.19 -15.93 5.23
N LEU A 211 1.74 -14.70 5.21
CA LEU A 211 1.02 -13.49 5.64
C LEU A 211 0.09 -12.94 4.54
N LEU A 212 0.49 -13.07 3.27
CA LEU A 212 -0.40 -12.86 2.13
C LEU A 212 -1.45 -13.95 2.07
N GLN A 213 -1.12 -15.22 2.33
CA GLN A 213 -2.12 -16.29 2.44
C GLN A 213 -3.13 -16.00 3.54
N THR A 214 -2.69 -15.53 4.71
CA THR A 214 -3.59 -15.15 5.82
C THR A 214 -4.48 -13.96 5.46
N THR A 215 -3.91 -12.94 4.82
CA THR A 215 -4.67 -11.76 4.36
C THR A 215 -5.64 -12.12 3.23
N PHE A 216 -5.22 -12.95 2.28
CA PHE A 216 -6.08 -13.50 1.21
C PHE A 216 -7.18 -14.38 1.79
N ASN A 217 -6.90 -15.23 2.77
CA ASN A 217 -7.90 -16.06 3.46
C ASN A 217 -8.94 -15.19 4.16
N ILE A 218 -8.52 -14.13 4.87
CA ILE A 218 -9.43 -13.17 5.51
C ILE A 218 -10.28 -12.41 4.48
N LEU A 219 -9.72 -12.05 3.32
CA LEU A 219 -10.44 -11.35 2.27
C LEU A 219 -11.40 -12.28 1.49
N LYS A 220 -11.03 -13.56 1.34
CA LYS A 220 -11.83 -14.62 0.73
C LYS A 220 -12.98 -15.06 1.63
N GLU A 221 -12.74 -15.23 2.94
CA GLU A 221 -13.78 -15.45 3.96
C GLU A 221 -14.81 -14.32 3.99
N LYS A 222 -14.36 -13.08 3.73
CA LYS A 222 -15.24 -11.90 3.66
C LYS A 222 -15.85 -11.64 2.28
N LYS A 223 -15.62 -12.53 1.29
CA LYS A 223 -16.10 -12.40 -0.10
C LYS A 223 -15.72 -11.08 -0.78
N ILE A 224 -14.60 -10.49 -0.38
CA ILE A 224 -14.09 -9.23 -0.95
C ILE A 224 -13.31 -9.51 -2.24
N VAL A 225 -12.70 -10.69 -2.32
CA VAL A 225 -12.02 -11.25 -3.50
C VAL A 225 -12.43 -12.70 -3.65
N SER A 226 -12.59 -13.15 -4.89
CA SER A 226 -12.94 -14.54 -5.27
C SER A 226 -11.76 -15.48 -5.10
#